data_AF-A0A5B8U1Q5-F1
#
_entry.id   AF-A0A5B8U1Q5-F1
#
_cell.length_a   1.000
_cell.length_b   1.000
_cell.length_c   1.000
_cell.angle_alpha   90.00
_cell.angle_beta   90.00
_cell.angle_gamma   90.00
#
_symmetry.space_group_name_H-M   'P 1'
#
loop_
_entity.id
_entity.type
_entity.pdbx_description
1 polymer ?
#
loop_
_entity_poly.entity_id
_entity_poly.type
_entity_poly.pdbx_seq_one_letter_code
_entity_poly.pdbx_strand_id
1 'polypeptide(L)'
;MPLGPVTDDSVAALLEDFERRYAQQFGAEAGYADAGIVITGVRVKVSGVVRKPSVVRRPPAEGADAGAARRGHRDVHWEELGARASTAIWDGGRLQPGTTLEGPAVIELPDTTIVVRPGHRASIDEYGNAVVQVDAVRPTGPAAVAAGRLEEDV
;
A
#
# COMPACT_ATOMS: atom_id res chain seq x y z
N MET A 1 12.95 -26.29 8.17
CA MET A 1 12.48 -27.16 9.26
C MET A 1 12.00 -28.47 8.66
N PRO A 2 12.82 -29.54 8.70
CA PRO A 2 12.36 -30.85 8.29
C PRO A 2 11.25 -31.33 9.22
N LEU A 3 10.14 -31.81 8.65
CA LEU A 3 9.08 -32.51 9.37
C LEU A 3 9.51 -33.98 9.46
N GLY A 4 10.31 -34.32 10.48
CA GLY A 4 10.89 -35.65 10.63
C GLY A 4 11.47 -35.89 12.04
N PRO A 5 11.93 -37.12 12.32
CA PRO A 5 12.60 -37.42 13.57
C PRO A 5 13.85 -36.55 13.74
N VAL A 6 14.15 -36.21 14.99
CA VAL A 6 15.37 -35.48 15.35
C VAL A 6 16.55 -36.45 15.26
N THR A 7 17.33 -36.32 14.19
CA THR A 7 18.58 -37.05 13.93
C THR A 7 19.74 -36.07 13.80
N ASP A 8 20.97 -36.56 13.88
CA ASP A 8 22.18 -35.72 13.71
C ASP A 8 22.16 -34.96 12.36
N ASP A 9 21.76 -35.63 11.28
CA ASP A 9 21.60 -35.01 9.96
C ASP A 9 20.56 -33.88 9.96
N SER A 10 19.42 -34.07 10.67
CA SER A 10 18.37 -33.06 10.77
C SER A 10 18.81 -31.82 11.57
N VAL A 11 19.69 -32.01 12.55
CA VAL A 11 20.27 -30.94 13.34
C VAL A 11 21.31 -30.18 12.50
N ALA A 12 22.19 -30.88 11.79
CA ALA A 12 23.15 -30.23 10.88
C ALA A 12 22.45 -29.35 9.84
N ALA A 13 21.38 -29.87 9.21
CA ALA A 13 20.58 -29.10 8.25
C ALA A 13 19.85 -27.90 8.88
N LEU A 14 19.44 -28.00 10.15
CA LEU A 14 18.83 -26.88 10.88
C LEU A 14 19.84 -25.76 11.13
N LEU A 15 21.07 -26.10 11.52
CA LEU A 15 22.12 -25.12 11.79
C LEU A 15 22.52 -24.38 10.50
N GLU A 16 22.67 -25.10 9.38
CA GLU A 16 22.95 -24.48 8.08
C GLU A 16 21.81 -23.55 7.61
N ASP A 17 20.54 -23.94 7.81
CA ASP A 17 19.39 -23.08 7.53
C ASP A 17 19.36 -21.84 8.44
N PHE A 18 19.76 -21.98 9.70
CA PHE A 18 19.89 -20.86 10.62
C PHE A 18 20.96 -19.87 10.15
N GLU A 19 22.19 -20.32 9.89
CA GLU A 19 23.30 -19.47 9.46
C GLU A 19 22.98 -18.73 8.17
N ARG A 20 22.41 -19.42 7.17
CA ARG A 20 21.98 -18.80 5.91
C ARG A 20 20.96 -17.69 6.13
N ARG A 21 19.94 -17.92 6.95
CA ARG A 21 18.91 -16.90 7.24
C ARG A 21 19.46 -15.74 8.06
N TYR A 22 20.34 -16.04 9.01
CA TYR A 22 21.00 -15.03 9.82
C TYR A 22 21.86 -14.10 8.96
N ALA A 23 22.67 -14.65 8.05
CA ALA A 23 23.46 -13.87 7.11
C ALA A 23 22.59 -13.04 6.15
N GLN A 24 21.44 -13.56 5.69
CA GLN A 24 20.48 -12.80 4.88
C GLN A 24 19.88 -11.62 5.64
N GLN A 25 19.64 -11.78 6.94
CA GLN A 25 18.99 -10.75 7.75
C GLN A 25 19.96 -9.70 8.29
N PHE A 26 21.19 -10.10 8.66
CA PHE A 26 22.14 -9.25 9.38
C PHE A 26 23.47 -9.03 8.65
N GLY A 27 23.69 -9.67 7.51
CA GLY A 27 24.94 -9.59 6.73
C GLY A 27 25.88 -10.77 6.99
N ALA A 28 26.73 -11.06 6.00
CA ALA A 28 27.61 -12.24 6.03
C ALA A 28 28.66 -12.22 7.16
N GLU A 29 29.05 -11.03 7.63
CA GLU A 29 30.05 -10.84 8.69
C GLU A 29 29.45 -10.87 10.10
N ALA A 30 28.13 -10.91 10.24
CA ALA A 30 27.46 -10.90 11.54
C ALA A 30 27.52 -12.25 12.26
N GLY A 31 27.84 -13.34 11.56
CA GLY A 31 27.93 -14.67 12.12
C GLY A 31 29.25 -14.90 12.87
N TYR A 32 29.16 -15.39 14.11
CA TYR A 32 30.33 -15.82 14.89
C TYR A 32 30.23 -17.32 15.17
N ALA A 33 30.63 -18.14 14.18
CA ALA A 33 30.51 -19.59 14.21
C ALA A 33 31.20 -20.22 15.45
N ASP A 34 32.30 -19.63 15.90
CA ASP A 34 33.10 -20.12 17.04
C ASP A 34 32.39 -19.98 18.39
N ALA A 35 31.35 -19.14 18.52
CA ALA A 35 30.55 -19.06 19.76
C ALA A 35 29.53 -20.21 19.90
N GLY A 36 29.36 -21.02 18.85
CA GLY A 36 28.31 -22.03 18.80
C GLY A 36 26.91 -21.44 18.70
N ILE A 37 25.92 -22.32 18.57
CA ILE A 37 24.51 -21.94 18.36
C ILE A 37 23.69 -22.40 19.57
N VAL A 38 22.90 -21.49 20.13
CA VAL A 38 21.99 -21.77 21.26
C VAL A 38 20.55 -21.67 20.80
N ILE A 39 19.79 -22.76 20.99
CA ILE A 39 18.34 -22.76 20.78
C ILE A 39 17.68 -22.22 22.05
N THR A 40 17.15 -21.00 21.98
CA THR A 40 16.50 -20.34 23.12
C THR A 40 15.01 -20.66 23.25
N GLY A 41 14.39 -21.22 22.22
CA GLY A 41 13.00 -21.64 22.26
C GLY A 41 12.53 -22.38 21.02
N VAL A 42 11.56 -23.27 21.21
CA VAL A 42 10.91 -24.03 20.15
C VAL A 42 9.45 -23.59 20.06
N ARG A 43 8.98 -23.25 18.86
CA ARG A 43 7.61 -22.82 18.62
C ARG A 43 6.93 -23.78 17.63
N VAL A 44 5.73 -24.21 17.98
CA VAL A 44 4.88 -25.02 17.10
C VAL A 44 3.77 -24.14 16.54
N LYS A 45 3.64 -24.10 15.21
CA LYS A 45 2.52 -23.45 14.53
C LYS A 45 1.60 -24.53 13.95
N VAL A 46 0.37 -24.58 14.45
CA VAL A 46 -0.68 -25.43 13.90
C VAL A 46 -1.62 -24.57 13.07
N SER A 47 -1.99 -25.03 11.88
CA SER A 47 -2.96 -24.34 11.01
C SER A 47 -4.07 -25.28 10.59
N GLY A 48 -5.32 -24.88 10.81
CA GLY A 48 -6.51 -25.54 10.24
C GLY A 48 -6.92 -24.86 8.94
N VAL A 49 -7.44 -25.64 7.99
CA VAL A 49 -8.04 -25.10 6.76
C VAL A 49 -9.47 -24.70 7.06
N VAL A 50 -9.77 -23.41 6.95
CA VAL A 50 -11.13 -22.87 7.04
C VAL A 50 -11.58 -22.36 5.67
N ARG A 51 -12.89 -22.33 5.44
CA ARG A 51 -13.46 -21.74 4.22
C ARG A 51 -13.10 -20.26 4.17
N LYS A 52 -12.26 -19.87 3.21
CA LYS A 52 -11.92 -18.47 2.96
C LYS A 52 -13.05 -17.80 2.16
N PRO A 53 -13.35 -16.52 2.40
CA PRO A 53 -14.20 -15.74 1.51
C PRO A 53 -13.64 -15.79 0.08
N SER A 54 -14.52 -15.96 -0.91
CA SER A 54 -14.13 -15.88 -2.31
C SER A 54 -14.05 -14.42 -2.72
N VAL A 55 -12.89 -14.01 -3.23
CA VAL A 55 -12.74 -12.72 -3.92
C VAL A 55 -13.29 -12.89 -5.34
N VAL A 56 -14.33 -12.11 -5.68
CA VAL A 56 -15.00 -12.21 -6.98
C VAL A 56 -14.33 -11.26 -7.97
N ARG A 57 -13.81 -11.83 -9.06
CA ARG A 57 -13.31 -11.07 -10.20
C ARG A 57 -14.46 -10.66 -11.10
N ARG A 58 -14.53 -9.37 -11.45
CA ARG A 58 -15.50 -8.79 -12.38
C ARG A 58 -14.75 -8.27 -13.61
N PRO A 59 -15.05 -8.78 -14.82
CA PRO A 59 -14.37 -8.31 -16.02
C PRO A 59 -14.67 -6.82 -16.28
N PRO A 60 -13.76 -6.10 -16.98
CA PRO A 60 -14.02 -4.74 -17.40
C PRO A 60 -15.33 -4.63 -18.17
N ALA A 61 -16.12 -3.62 -17.85
CA ALA A 61 -17.37 -3.39 -18.57
C ALA A 61 -17.06 -2.65 -19.88
N GLU A 62 -17.01 -3.38 -21.00
CA GLU A 62 -16.85 -2.78 -22.33
C GLU A 62 -17.96 -1.77 -22.60
N GLY A 63 -17.59 -0.52 -22.89
CA GLY A 63 -18.55 0.55 -23.21
C GLY A 63 -19.36 1.09 -22.02
N ALA A 64 -19.00 0.78 -20.77
CA ALA A 64 -19.65 1.38 -19.62
C ALA A 64 -19.30 2.87 -19.52
N ASP A 65 -20.30 3.72 -19.74
CA ASP A 65 -20.19 5.15 -19.47
C ASP A 65 -20.00 5.35 -17.96
N ALA A 66 -18.80 5.79 -17.57
CA ALA A 66 -18.52 6.18 -16.19
C ALA A 66 -19.50 7.27 -15.71
N GLY A 67 -20.09 8.06 -16.62
CA GLY A 67 -21.07 9.09 -16.35
C GLY A 67 -22.22 8.66 -15.44
N ALA A 68 -22.68 7.41 -15.51
CA ALA A 68 -23.72 6.90 -14.62
C ALA A 68 -23.32 6.91 -13.13
N ALA A 69 -22.02 6.83 -12.82
CA ALA A 69 -21.51 6.89 -11.45
C ALA A 69 -21.26 8.33 -10.96
N ARG A 70 -21.35 9.35 -11.83
CA ARG A 70 -21.10 10.74 -11.43
C ARG A 70 -22.29 11.29 -10.66
N ARG A 71 -22.07 11.72 -9.42
CA ARG A 71 -23.10 12.34 -8.57
C ARG A 71 -23.27 13.83 -8.85
N GLY A 72 -22.21 14.49 -9.29
CA GLY A 72 -22.22 15.92 -9.57
C GLY A 72 -20.82 16.53 -9.43
N HIS A 73 -20.78 17.82 -9.12
CA HIS A 73 -19.55 18.54 -8.85
C HIS A 73 -19.66 19.32 -7.53
N ARG A 74 -18.55 19.51 -6.83
CA ARG A 74 -18.43 20.40 -5.67
C ARG A 74 -17.18 21.27 -5.82
N ASP A 75 -17.24 22.50 -5.33
CA ASP A 75 -16.05 23.35 -5.25
C ASP A 75 -15.14 22.89 -4.12
N VAL A 76 -13.98 22.36 -4.47
CA VAL A 76 -12.97 21.86 -3.52
C VAL A 76 -11.71 22.69 -3.65
N HIS A 77 -11.12 23.07 -2.52
CA HIS A 77 -9.83 23.75 -2.51
C HIS A 77 -8.72 22.73 -2.70
N TRP A 78 -7.87 22.96 -3.69
CA TRP A 78 -6.70 22.14 -4.00
C TRP A 78 -5.44 22.94 -3.77
N GLU A 79 -4.58 22.45 -2.88
CA GLU A 79 -3.30 23.10 -2.56
C GLU A 79 -2.41 23.20 -3.81
N GLU A 80 -2.42 22.17 -4.64
CA GLU A 80 -1.66 22.08 -5.89
C GLU A 80 -2.07 23.16 -6.91
N LEU A 81 -3.32 23.62 -6.84
CA LEU A 81 -3.85 24.68 -7.70
C LEU A 81 -3.88 26.05 -7.02
N GLY A 82 -3.63 26.12 -5.71
CA GLY A 82 -3.76 27.33 -4.89
C GLY A 82 -5.18 27.93 -4.88
N ALA A 83 -6.20 27.19 -5.31
CA ALA A 83 -7.54 27.71 -5.57
C ALA A 83 -8.63 26.65 -5.36
N ARG A 84 -9.89 27.10 -5.33
CA ARG A 84 -11.04 26.19 -5.44
C ARG A 84 -11.25 25.82 -6.91
N ALA A 85 -11.52 24.55 -7.17
CA ALA A 85 -11.89 24.06 -8.49
C ALA A 85 -13.15 23.19 -8.41
N SER A 86 -14.00 23.32 -9.44
CA SER A 86 -15.16 22.43 -9.63
C SER A 86 -14.66 21.00 -9.81
N THR A 87 -14.95 20.17 -8.82
CA THR A 87 -14.39 18.82 -8.68
C THR A 87 -15.49 17.79 -8.85
N ALA A 88 -15.29 16.83 -9.75
CA ALA A 88 -16.25 15.76 -9.98
C ALA A 88 -16.35 14.84 -8.76
N ILE A 89 -17.58 14.59 -8.31
CA ILE A 89 -17.89 13.65 -7.23
C ILE A 89 -18.49 12.38 -7.83
N TRP A 90 -17.90 11.24 -7.52
CA TRP A 90 -18.29 9.93 -8.04
C TRP A 90 -18.85 9.05 -6.94
N ASP A 91 -19.87 8.27 -7.27
CA ASP A 91 -20.38 7.18 -6.45
C ASP A 91 -19.50 5.94 -6.65
N GLY A 92 -18.65 5.65 -5.67
CA GLY A 92 -17.72 4.53 -5.74
C GLY A 92 -18.40 3.17 -5.87
N GLY A 93 -19.64 3.03 -5.37
CA GLY A 93 -20.41 1.79 -5.49
C GLY A 93 -20.94 1.53 -6.90
N ARG A 94 -20.95 2.56 -7.77
CA ARG A 94 -21.45 2.47 -9.15
C ARG A 94 -20.34 2.40 -10.20
N LEU A 95 -19.09 2.67 -9.81
CA LEU A 95 -17.95 2.56 -10.72
C LEU A 95 -17.71 1.10 -11.12
N GLN A 96 -17.43 0.88 -12.40
CA GLN A 96 -17.21 -0.45 -12.96
C GLN A 96 -15.71 -0.72 -13.15
N PRO A 97 -15.27 -1.99 -13.08
CA PRO A 97 -13.93 -2.37 -13.47
C PRO A 97 -13.53 -1.83 -14.84
N GLY A 98 -12.30 -1.35 -14.96
CA GLY A 98 -11.76 -0.66 -16.14
C GLY A 98 -12.05 0.84 -16.18
N THR A 99 -12.93 1.38 -15.32
CA THR A 99 -13.17 2.82 -15.24
C THR A 99 -11.89 3.55 -14.84
N THR A 100 -11.53 4.60 -15.59
CA THR A 100 -10.40 5.47 -15.29
C THR A 100 -10.87 6.90 -15.09
N LEU A 101 -10.37 7.55 -14.04
CA LEU A 101 -10.73 8.90 -13.62
C LEU A 101 -9.45 9.75 -13.52
N GLU A 102 -9.48 10.93 -14.11
CA GLU A 102 -8.44 11.94 -13.95
C GLU A 102 -8.78 12.83 -12.75
N GLY A 103 -7.78 13.17 -11.94
CA GLY A 103 -7.93 14.20 -10.92
C GLY A 103 -7.95 15.62 -11.52
N PRO A 104 -8.55 16.61 -10.84
CA PRO A 104 -9.16 16.53 -9.51
C PRO A 104 -10.52 15.83 -9.50
N ALA A 105 -10.65 14.81 -8.66
CA ALA A 105 -11.88 14.06 -8.46
C ALA A 105 -11.99 13.50 -7.04
N VAL A 106 -13.21 13.26 -6.58
CA VAL A 106 -13.49 12.61 -5.29
C VAL A 106 -14.42 11.43 -5.53
N ILE A 107 -14.08 10.28 -4.98
CA ILE A 107 -14.90 9.06 -5.00
C ILE A 107 -15.45 8.85 -3.60
N GLU A 108 -16.77 8.91 -3.45
CA GLU A 108 -17.46 8.64 -2.19
C GLU A 108 -17.93 7.19 -2.13
N LEU A 109 -17.57 6.49 -1.07
CA LEU A 109 -18.09 5.18 -0.69
C LEU A 109 -18.90 5.31 0.62
N PRO A 110 -19.72 4.31 0.99
CA PRO A 110 -20.48 4.37 2.24
C PRO A 110 -19.63 4.52 3.51
N ASP A 111 -18.39 4.04 3.49
CA ASP A 111 -17.47 3.95 4.64
C ASP A 111 -16.17 4.74 4.46
N THR A 112 -15.91 5.28 3.27
CA THR A 112 -14.66 5.99 2.98
C THR A 112 -14.81 7.01 1.85
N THR A 113 -13.83 7.89 1.70
CA THR A 113 -13.76 8.86 0.61
C THR A 113 -12.35 8.87 0.04
N ILE A 114 -12.22 8.68 -1.27
CA ILE A 114 -10.95 8.62 -1.97
C ILE A 114 -10.77 9.91 -2.77
N VAL A 115 -9.67 10.61 -2.49
CA VAL A 115 -9.31 11.88 -3.14
C VAL A 115 -8.29 11.59 -4.24
N VAL A 116 -8.67 11.89 -5.49
CA VAL A 116 -7.79 11.84 -6.65
C VAL A 116 -7.34 13.27 -6.93
N ARG A 117 -6.11 13.58 -6.50
CA ARG A 117 -5.52 14.93 -6.60
C ARG A 117 -5.30 15.37 -8.06
N PRO A 118 -5.23 16.67 -8.35
CA PRO A 118 -4.81 17.17 -9.66
C PRO A 118 -3.54 16.47 -10.14
N GLY A 119 -3.53 16.01 -11.39
CA GLY A 119 -2.38 15.30 -11.98
C GLY A 119 -2.23 13.84 -11.57
N HIS A 120 -3.08 13.32 -10.66
CA HIS A 120 -3.15 11.89 -10.37
C HIS A 120 -4.25 11.23 -11.19
N ARG A 121 -4.15 9.90 -11.31
CA ARG A 121 -5.14 9.06 -11.99
C ARG A 121 -5.64 7.97 -11.07
N ALA A 122 -6.94 7.70 -11.09
CA ALA A 122 -7.52 6.53 -10.44
C ALA A 122 -8.09 5.56 -11.47
N SER A 123 -7.92 4.26 -11.25
CA SER A 123 -8.58 3.21 -12.01
C SER A 123 -9.25 2.20 -11.09
N ILE A 124 -10.37 1.61 -11.55
CA ILE A 124 -11.04 0.53 -10.84
C ILE A 124 -10.58 -0.80 -11.41
N ASP A 125 -9.97 -1.65 -10.58
CA ASP A 125 -9.54 -2.97 -11.00
C ASP A 125 -10.71 -3.97 -11.06
N GLU A 126 -10.41 -5.18 -11.51
CA GLU A 126 -11.36 -6.29 -11.62
C GLU A 126 -11.91 -6.80 -10.28
N TYR A 127 -11.32 -6.41 -9.16
CA TYR A 127 -11.78 -6.76 -7.81
C TYR A 127 -12.58 -5.61 -7.17
N GLY A 128 -12.70 -4.47 -7.85
CA GLY A 128 -13.38 -3.28 -7.34
C GLY A 128 -12.49 -2.40 -6.46
N ASN A 129 -11.18 -2.64 -6.42
CA ASN A 129 -10.26 -1.73 -5.76
C ASN A 129 -10.09 -0.46 -6.60
N ALA A 130 -9.99 0.69 -5.94
CA ALA A 130 -9.53 1.91 -6.56
C ALA A 130 -8.00 2.00 -6.46
N VAL A 131 -7.32 1.91 -7.60
CA VAL A 131 -5.87 2.04 -7.70
C VAL A 131 -5.55 3.47 -8.10
N VAL A 132 -4.87 4.20 -7.21
CA VAL A 132 -4.47 5.59 -7.47
C VAL A 132 -2.99 5.62 -7.86
N GLN A 133 -2.72 6.09 -9.08
CA GLN A 133 -1.39 6.41 -9.56
C GLN A 133 -1.05 7.84 -9.18
N VAL A 134 0.01 7.97 -8.37
CA VAL A 134 0.54 9.24 -7.90
C VAL A 134 1.67 9.63 -8.83
N ASP A 135 1.35 10.47 -9.81
CA ASP A 135 2.37 11.09 -10.64
C ASP A 135 2.97 12.28 -9.88
N ALA A 136 4.28 12.48 -10.01
CA ALA A 136 4.98 13.55 -9.31
C ALA A 136 4.52 14.93 -9.82
N VAL A 137 3.56 15.55 -9.15
CA VAL A 137 3.23 16.96 -9.34
C VAL A 137 4.19 17.79 -8.50
N ARG A 138 5.06 18.56 -9.16
CA ARG A 138 5.93 19.54 -8.49
C ARG A 138 5.05 20.66 -7.94
N PRO A 139 5.12 21.01 -6.65
CA PRO A 139 4.35 22.14 -6.13
C PRO A 139 4.78 23.44 -6.81
N THR A 140 3.84 24.10 -7.49
CA THR A 140 3.99 25.46 -8.01
C THR A 140 3.32 26.45 -7.04
N GLY A 141 4.03 26.76 -5.96
CA GLY A 141 3.66 27.80 -5.00
C GLY A 141 4.94 28.32 -4.30
N PRO A 142 4.98 29.60 -3.87
CA PRO A 142 6.24 30.19 -3.42
C PRO A 142 6.72 29.53 -2.14
N ALA A 143 7.95 29.01 -2.17
CA ALA A 143 8.67 28.60 -0.98
C ALA A 143 8.90 29.83 -0.10
N ALA A 144 8.12 29.98 0.97
CA ALA A 144 8.39 30.98 1.99
C ALA A 144 7.78 30.56 3.33
N VAL A 145 8.58 29.92 4.17
CA VAL A 145 8.58 30.26 5.60
C VAL A 145 10.02 30.50 5.99
N ALA A 146 10.34 31.78 6.18
CA ALA A 146 11.63 32.22 6.68
C ALA A 146 11.85 31.65 8.08
N ALA A 147 12.99 30.98 8.28
CA ALA A 147 13.48 30.65 9.61
C ALA A 147 13.84 31.96 10.31
N GLY A 148 12.96 32.41 11.21
CA GLY A 148 13.24 33.47 12.16
C GLY A 148 14.39 33.05 13.06
N ARG A 149 15.48 33.82 12.99
CA ARG A 149 16.62 33.80 13.89
C ARG A 149 16.11 34.15 15.30
N LEU A 150 16.25 33.23 16.26
CA LEU A 150 16.22 33.59 17.67
C LEU A 150 17.67 33.74 18.12
N GLU A 151 18.04 34.99 18.36
CA GLU A 151 19.20 35.40 19.13
C GLU A 151 18.90 35.06 20.60
N GLU A 152 19.72 34.22 21.24
CA GLU A 152 19.72 34.01 22.69
C GLU A 152 20.89 34.81 23.27
N ASP A 153 20.56 35.94 23.91
CA ASP A 153 21.35 36.60 24.94
C ASP A 153 21.12 35.86 26.27
N VAL A 154 22.17 35.28 26.86
CA VAL A 154 22.55 35.30 28.29
C VAL A 154 24.02 34.92 28.43
#